data_AF-A0A2C6KEI7-F1
#
_entry.id   AF-A0A2C6KEI7-F1
#
_cell.length_a   1.000
_cell.length_b   1.000
_cell.length_c   1.000
_cell.angle_alpha   90.00
_cell.angle_beta   90.00
_cell.angle_gamma   90.00
#
_symmetry.space_group_name_H-M   'P 1'
#
loop_
_entity.id
_entity.type
_entity.pdbx_description
1 polymer ?
#
loop_
_entity_poly.entity_id
_entity_poly.type
_entity_poly.pdbx_seq_one_letter_code
_entity_poly.pdbx_strand_id
1 'polypeptide(L)'
;MLARRYNELKAQNKAFEVVFVSSDHDQNSFSEYYASMPWLCIPFEGKLTSVMLFSLNCVVVLTDRARKATLSQAFGVSGIPTLILVDRTGKILDRNGRQKVFDPVFAHQLAFKVDPEVRGLTLESVIDLISTDLSLNSESTKAGYTTLVKVINNILQNPGDPKYLSLRKGNATVQSKLGNRNFIKILKIAGFTETPDAYKCSDDPDTAKLKEVRDVLSSLLLSMA
;
A
#
# COMPACT_ATOMS: atom_id res chain seq x y z
N MET A 1 4.03 16.97 -14.23
CA MET A 1 3.55 17.25 -12.84
C MET A 1 2.80 16.07 -12.23
N LEU A 2 1.73 15.54 -12.85
CA LEU A 2 0.98 14.40 -12.29
C LEU A 2 1.82 13.12 -12.14
N ALA A 3 2.63 12.76 -13.15
CA ALA A 3 3.53 11.61 -13.09
C ALA A 3 4.53 11.67 -11.93
N ARG A 4 5.06 12.87 -11.65
CA ARG A 4 5.94 13.09 -10.49
C ARG A 4 5.19 12.85 -9.18
N ARG A 5 4.01 13.45 -9.01
CA ARG A 5 3.18 13.27 -7.81
C ARG A 5 2.76 11.81 -7.63
N TYR A 6 2.44 11.12 -8.72
CA TYR A 6 2.15 9.69 -8.72
C TYR A 6 3.32 8.88 -8.16
N ASN A 7 4.54 9.11 -8.67
CA ASN A 7 5.74 8.42 -8.21
C ASN A 7 6.05 8.70 -6.73
N GLU A 8 5.86 9.95 -6.27
CA GLU A 8 6.02 10.33 -4.85
C GLU A 8 5.05 9.53 -3.95
N LEU A 9 3.76 9.48 -4.30
CA LEU A 9 2.76 8.73 -3.53
C LEU A 9 3.00 7.20 -3.60
N LYS A 10 3.49 6.68 -4.72
CA LYS A 10 3.88 5.26 -4.85
C LYS A 10 5.10 4.93 -3.98
N ALA A 11 6.08 5.83 -3.90
CA ALA A 11 7.24 5.67 -3.02
C ALA A 11 6.85 5.66 -1.53
N GLN A 12 5.80 6.41 -1.16
CA GLN A 12 5.17 6.36 0.18
C GLN A 12 4.29 5.12 0.40
N ASN A 13 4.35 4.13 -0.49
CA ASN A 13 3.59 2.89 -0.43
C ASN A 13 2.06 3.10 -0.32
N LYS A 14 1.53 4.19 -0.88
CA LYS A 14 0.08 4.45 -0.88
C LYS A 14 -0.66 3.49 -1.82
N ALA A 15 -1.79 2.99 -1.36
CA ALA A 15 -2.68 2.08 -2.06
C ALA A 15 -3.66 2.84 -2.96
N PHE A 16 -3.16 3.28 -4.11
CA PHE A 16 -3.97 3.86 -5.18
C PHE A 16 -3.39 3.47 -6.53
N GLU A 17 -4.14 3.71 -7.60
CA GLU A 17 -3.67 3.56 -8.98
C GLU A 17 -4.28 4.65 -9.86
N VAL A 18 -3.55 5.06 -10.90
CA VAL A 18 -4.08 5.89 -11.99
C VAL A 18 -4.30 4.97 -13.18
N VAL A 19 -5.46 5.10 -13.83
CA VAL A 19 -5.74 4.37 -15.06
C VAL A 19 -6.02 5.39 -16.16
N PHE A 20 -5.19 5.38 -17.19
CA PHE A 20 -5.31 6.26 -18.34
C PHE A 20 -6.31 5.71 -19.35
N VAL A 21 -7.30 6.55 -19.68
CA VAL A 21 -8.28 6.29 -20.73
C VAL A 21 -8.00 7.26 -21.86
N SER A 22 -7.54 6.73 -22.99
CA SER A 22 -7.20 7.54 -24.15
C SER A 22 -8.44 8.11 -24.83
N SER A 23 -8.31 9.34 -25.32
CA SER A 23 -9.26 9.98 -26.23
C SER A 23 -8.67 10.17 -27.64
N ASP A 24 -7.49 9.60 -27.89
CA ASP A 24 -6.74 9.72 -29.14
C ASP A 24 -7.51 9.08 -30.30
N HIS A 25 -7.20 9.51 -31.52
CA HIS A 25 -7.94 9.11 -32.71
C HIS A 25 -7.47 7.77 -33.30
N ASP A 26 -6.23 7.39 -33.01
CA ASP A 26 -5.54 6.22 -33.54
C ASP A 26 -4.50 5.65 -32.56
N GLN A 27 -4.07 4.42 -32.83
CA GLN A 27 -3.15 3.64 -31.99
C GLN A 27 -1.76 4.29 -31.90
N ASN A 28 -1.30 4.97 -32.94
CA ASN A 28 0.03 5.60 -32.94
C ASN A 28 0.05 6.78 -31.99
N SER A 29 -0.92 7.68 -32.11
CA SER A 29 -1.12 8.84 -31.24
C SER A 29 -1.24 8.41 -29.77
N PHE A 30 -2.01 7.35 -29.50
CA PHE A 30 -2.10 6.75 -28.18
C PHE A 30 -0.75 6.26 -27.66
N SER A 31 -0.02 5.50 -28.48
CA SER A 31 1.23 4.87 -28.06
C SER A 31 2.29 5.91 -27.76
N GLU A 32 2.40 6.94 -28.59
CA GLU A 32 3.32 8.07 -28.38
C GLU A 32 2.98 8.84 -27.10
N TYR A 33 1.70 9.16 -26.88
CA TYR A 33 1.29 9.92 -25.69
C TYR A 33 1.45 9.11 -24.39
N TYR A 34 1.13 7.81 -24.44
CA TYR A 34 1.23 6.91 -23.29
C TYR A 34 2.67 6.52 -22.93
N ALA A 35 3.61 6.55 -23.89
CA ALA A 35 4.98 6.05 -23.69
C ALA A 35 5.73 6.62 -22.47
N SER A 36 5.37 7.83 -22.02
CA SER A 36 5.99 8.50 -20.88
C SER A 36 5.22 8.36 -19.56
N MET A 37 4.07 7.68 -19.55
CA MET A 37 3.18 7.61 -18.40
C MET A 37 3.52 6.42 -17.48
N PRO A 38 3.72 6.64 -16.17
CA PRO A 38 4.14 5.59 -15.24
C PRO A 38 2.99 4.70 -14.74
N TRP A 39 1.77 4.93 -15.21
CA TRP A 39 0.55 4.33 -14.70
C TRP A 39 -0.09 3.39 -15.71
N LEU A 40 -1.09 2.63 -15.28
CA LEU A 40 -1.80 1.70 -16.14
C LEU A 40 -2.58 2.45 -17.21
N CYS A 41 -2.74 1.85 -18.38
CA CYS A 41 -3.68 2.31 -19.38
C CYS A 41 -4.64 1.21 -19.76
N ILE A 42 -5.68 1.61 -20.47
CA ILE A 42 -6.64 0.69 -21.05
C ILE A 42 -6.26 0.50 -22.52
N PRO A 43 -6.02 -0.75 -22.99
CA PRO A 43 -5.44 -0.99 -24.31
C PRO A 43 -6.28 -0.43 -25.45
N PHE A 44 -5.77 0.55 -26.19
CA PHE A 44 -6.49 1.28 -27.23
C PHE A 44 -7.32 0.38 -28.17
N GLU A 45 -6.76 -0.73 -28.64
CA GLU A 45 -7.47 -1.81 -29.34
C GLU A 45 -7.61 -3.06 -28.45
N GLY A 46 -8.75 -3.21 -27.77
CA GLY A 46 -9.00 -4.41 -26.95
C GLY A 46 -10.42 -4.52 -26.40
N LYS A 47 -10.97 -5.73 -26.42
CA LYS A 47 -12.18 -6.08 -25.64
C LYS A 47 -11.78 -6.22 -24.17
N LEU A 48 -12.14 -5.25 -23.34
CA LEU A 48 -12.15 -5.45 -21.89
C LEU A 48 -13.17 -6.55 -21.55
N THR A 49 -12.69 -7.70 -21.11
CA THR A 49 -13.49 -8.69 -20.38
C THR A 49 -13.56 -8.23 -18.92
N SER A 50 -14.74 -8.31 -18.30
CA SER A 50 -15.06 -7.82 -16.94
C SER A 50 -14.15 -8.33 -15.81
N VAL A 51 -13.24 -9.25 -16.12
CA VAL A 51 -12.35 -9.95 -15.19
C VAL A 51 -11.16 -9.10 -14.75
N MET A 52 -10.70 -8.12 -15.54
CA MET A 52 -9.53 -7.29 -15.17
C MET A 52 -9.80 -6.27 -14.04
N LEU A 53 -11.07 -6.03 -13.69
CA LEU A 53 -11.44 -4.96 -12.76
C LEU A 53 -11.46 -5.42 -11.29
N PHE A 54 -11.60 -6.72 -11.04
CA PHE A 54 -11.79 -7.23 -9.69
C PHE A 54 -10.48 -7.33 -8.86
N SER A 55 -9.30 -7.29 -9.49
CA SER A 55 -8.01 -7.49 -8.79
C SER A 55 -7.23 -6.20 -8.52
N LEU A 56 -7.63 -5.07 -9.11
CA LEU A 56 -6.97 -3.77 -8.91
C LEU A 56 -7.72 -2.96 -7.84
N ASN A 57 -7.00 -2.48 -6.83
CA ASN A 57 -7.54 -1.69 -5.71
C ASN A 57 -8.03 -0.26 -6.10
N CYS A 58 -8.26 0.02 -7.37
CA CYS A 58 -8.94 1.20 -7.93
C CYS A 58 -9.34 0.88 -9.37
N VAL A 59 -10.56 1.24 -9.78
CA VAL A 59 -11.12 0.92 -11.10
C VAL A 59 -11.71 2.17 -11.76
N VAL A 60 -11.13 2.63 -12.86
CA VAL A 60 -11.82 3.41 -13.90
C VAL A 60 -11.43 2.82 -15.25
N VAL A 61 -12.43 2.60 -16.12
CA VAL A 61 -12.42 1.64 -17.24
C VAL A 61 -12.72 2.34 -18.57
N LEU A 62 -12.25 1.85 -19.73
CA LEU A 62 -12.89 1.73 -21.05
C LEU A 62 -11.94 1.76 -22.26
N THR A 63 -12.27 0.88 -23.23
CA THR A 63 -11.82 0.84 -24.62
C THR A 63 -13.02 0.54 -25.53
N ASP A 64 -12.91 0.98 -26.79
CA ASP A 64 -13.95 1.20 -27.83
C ASP A 64 -14.63 2.59 -27.79
N ARG A 65 -14.85 3.21 -28.96
CA ARG A 65 -15.45 4.56 -29.14
C ARG A 65 -16.84 4.66 -28.52
N ALA A 66 -17.64 3.60 -28.62
CA ALA A 66 -18.97 3.53 -28.00
C ALA A 66 -18.87 3.57 -26.47
N ARG A 67 -17.86 2.88 -25.94
CA ARG A 67 -17.55 2.85 -24.52
C ARG A 67 -17.05 4.21 -24.05
N LYS A 68 -16.06 4.86 -24.69
CA LYS A 68 -15.62 6.23 -24.35
C LYS A 68 -16.79 7.19 -24.10
N ALA A 69 -17.80 7.17 -24.98
CA ALA A 69 -19.01 7.98 -24.82
C ALA A 69 -19.81 7.60 -23.57
N THR A 70 -20.04 6.31 -23.33
CA THR A 70 -20.67 5.79 -22.10
C THR A 70 -19.92 6.23 -20.84
N LEU A 71 -18.59 6.19 -20.84
CA LEU A 71 -17.78 6.61 -19.71
C LEU A 71 -17.81 8.12 -19.50
N SER A 72 -17.66 8.87 -20.57
CA SER A 72 -17.71 10.33 -20.53
C SER A 72 -19.08 10.77 -20.03
N GLN A 73 -20.15 10.06 -20.40
CA GLN A 73 -21.48 10.29 -19.87
C GLN A 73 -21.61 9.87 -18.39
N ALA A 74 -21.24 8.63 -18.05
CA ALA A 74 -21.34 8.10 -16.68
C ALA A 74 -20.55 8.93 -15.67
N PHE A 75 -19.36 9.38 -16.07
CA PHE A 75 -18.48 10.22 -15.28
C PHE A 75 -18.62 11.71 -15.61
N GLY A 76 -19.61 12.14 -16.39
CA GLY A 76 -19.88 13.56 -16.71
C GLY A 76 -18.67 14.36 -17.19
N VAL A 77 -17.83 13.76 -18.04
CA VAL A 77 -16.64 14.39 -18.62
C VAL A 77 -17.05 15.21 -19.85
N SER A 78 -16.90 16.53 -19.76
CA SER A 78 -17.21 17.48 -20.84
C SER A 78 -15.97 18.07 -21.53
N GLY A 79 -14.77 17.82 -20.98
CA GLY A 79 -13.50 18.32 -21.52
C GLY A 79 -12.33 17.42 -21.13
N ILE A 80 -11.27 17.46 -21.94
CA ILE A 80 -10.02 16.72 -21.69
C ILE A 80 -8.84 17.69 -21.60
N PRO A 81 -7.81 17.40 -20.77
CA PRO A 81 -7.69 16.25 -19.88
C PRO A 81 -8.50 16.40 -18.59
N THR A 82 -9.13 15.31 -18.12
CA THR A 82 -9.91 15.25 -16.87
C THR A 82 -9.38 14.13 -15.96
N LEU A 83 -9.27 14.39 -14.65
CA LEU A 83 -8.91 13.41 -13.63
C LEU A 83 -10.02 13.34 -12.58
N ILE A 84 -10.61 12.16 -12.40
CA ILE A 84 -11.70 11.91 -11.45
C ILE A 84 -11.23 10.87 -10.45
N LEU A 85 -11.52 11.11 -9.17
CA LEU A 85 -11.27 10.15 -8.09
C LEU A 85 -12.49 9.27 -7.91
N VAL A 86 -12.26 7.97 -7.80
CA VAL A 86 -13.28 6.97 -7.53
C VAL A 86 -12.79 6.00 -6.46
N ASP A 87 -13.72 5.33 -5.78
CA ASP A 87 -13.39 4.22 -4.89
C ASP A 87 -13.26 2.87 -5.63
N ARG A 88 -13.07 1.79 -4.88
CA ARG A 88 -12.93 0.42 -5.41
C ARG A 88 -14.19 -0.09 -6.11
N THR A 89 -15.35 0.52 -5.86
CA THR A 89 -16.63 0.16 -6.48
C THR A 89 -16.91 0.97 -7.75
N GLY A 90 -16.05 1.93 -8.09
CA GLY A 90 -16.24 2.87 -9.20
C GLY A 90 -17.13 4.06 -8.84
N LYS A 91 -17.53 4.22 -7.57
CA LYS A 91 -18.28 5.39 -7.11
C LYS A 91 -17.37 6.62 -7.13
N ILE A 92 -17.89 7.72 -7.68
CA ILE A 92 -17.18 9.01 -7.73
C ILE A 92 -17.00 9.55 -6.32
N LEU A 93 -15.75 9.80 -5.96
CA LEU A 93 -15.35 10.49 -4.73
C LEU A 93 -15.19 12.00 -4.99
N ASP A 94 -14.53 12.37 -6.08
CA ASP A 94 -14.27 13.77 -6.44
C ASP A 94 -14.08 13.93 -7.95
N ARG A 95 -14.73 14.93 -8.55
CA ARG A 95 -14.62 15.25 -9.98
C ARG A 95 -13.45 16.18 -10.31
N ASN A 96 -12.95 16.91 -9.31
CA ASN A 96 -11.79 17.80 -9.42
C ASN A 96 -10.51 17.08 -8.96
N GLY A 97 -10.32 15.83 -9.43
CA GLY A 97 -9.23 14.96 -8.97
C GLY A 97 -7.86 15.59 -9.16
N ARG A 98 -7.66 16.40 -10.23
CA ARG A 98 -6.40 17.13 -10.42
C ARG A 98 -6.10 18.06 -9.25
N GLN A 99 -7.06 18.86 -8.79
CA GLN A 99 -6.84 19.72 -7.62
C GLN A 99 -6.61 18.88 -6.37
N LYS A 100 -7.42 17.82 -6.19
CA LYS A 100 -7.39 17.00 -4.99
C LYS A 100 -6.07 16.25 -4.79
N VAL A 101 -5.46 15.69 -5.83
CA VAL A 101 -4.19 14.93 -5.69
C VAL A 101 -2.98 15.78 -5.31
N PHE A 102 -3.03 17.09 -5.56
CA PHE A 102 -2.01 18.05 -5.14
C PHE A 102 -2.31 18.70 -3.79
N ASP A 103 -3.46 18.43 -3.18
CA ASP A 103 -3.76 18.83 -1.81
C ASP A 103 -2.77 18.11 -0.86
N PRO A 104 -2.08 18.83 0.04
CA PRO A 104 -1.20 18.22 1.04
C PRO A 104 -1.88 17.12 1.85
N VAL A 105 -3.17 17.28 2.19
CA VAL A 105 -3.87 16.29 3.03
C VAL A 105 -4.26 15.02 2.29
N PHE A 106 -4.26 15.04 0.95
CA PHE A 106 -4.68 13.90 0.15
C PHE A 106 -3.80 12.66 0.40
N ALA A 107 -2.49 12.84 0.55
CA ALA A 107 -1.57 11.73 0.80
C ALA A 107 -1.92 11.00 2.12
N HIS A 108 -2.31 11.75 3.16
CA HIS A 108 -2.67 11.18 4.45
C HIS A 108 -4.03 10.46 4.42
N GLN A 109 -4.92 10.81 3.48
CA GLN A 109 -6.21 10.15 3.28
C GLN A 109 -6.09 8.82 2.53
N LEU A 110 -4.98 8.60 1.81
CA LEU A 110 -4.73 7.34 1.13
C LEU A 110 -4.26 6.27 2.10
N ALA A 111 -4.93 5.12 2.06
CA ALA A 111 -4.49 3.91 2.73
C ALA A 111 -3.11 3.48 2.21
N PHE A 112 -2.36 2.74 3.03
CA PHE A 112 -1.13 2.09 2.60
C PHE A 112 -1.42 0.76 1.89
N LYS A 113 -0.51 0.30 1.02
CA LYS A 113 -0.59 -1.05 0.46
C LYS A 113 -0.38 -2.06 1.57
N VAL A 114 -1.37 -2.93 1.74
CA VAL A 114 -1.27 -4.08 2.62
C VAL A 114 -0.53 -5.20 1.89
N ASP A 115 0.48 -5.76 2.53
CA ASP A 115 1.23 -6.90 1.99
C ASP A 115 0.29 -8.12 1.79
N PRO A 116 0.33 -8.80 0.64
CA PRO A 116 -0.54 -9.94 0.36
C PRO A 116 -0.50 -11.05 1.42
N GLU A 117 0.65 -11.25 2.07
CA GLU A 117 0.85 -12.31 3.08
C GLU A 117 0.03 -12.06 4.36
N VAL A 118 -0.29 -10.80 4.66
CA VAL A 118 -1.08 -10.42 5.84
C VAL A 118 -2.45 -9.86 5.47
N ARG A 119 -2.83 -9.94 4.20
CA ARG A 119 -4.12 -9.41 3.74
C ARG A 119 -5.26 -10.20 4.39
N GLY A 120 -6.07 -9.50 5.19
CA GLY A 120 -7.19 -10.10 5.91
C GLY A 120 -6.80 -10.81 7.21
N LEU A 121 -5.52 -10.79 7.60
CA LEU A 121 -5.09 -11.22 8.92
C LEU A 121 -5.24 -10.08 9.92
N THR A 122 -5.57 -10.43 11.17
CA THR A 122 -5.54 -9.49 12.30
C THR A 122 -4.28 -9.72 13.12
N LEU A 123 -3.98 -8.79 14.04
CA LEU A 123 -2.82 -8.96 14.92
C LEU A 123 -3.02 -10.19 15.83
N GLU A 124 -4.24 -10.39 16.32
CA GLU A 124 -4.64 -11.50 17.19
C GLU A 124 -4.45 -12.84 16.48
N SER A 125 -4.91 -12.97 15.22
CA SER A 125 -4.75 -14.24 14.50
C SER A 125 -3.28 -14.60 14.24
N VAL A 126 -2.40 -13.60 14.07
CA VAL A 126 -0.95 -13.84 13.97
C VAL A 126 -0.34 -14.22 15.31
N ILE A 127 -0.81 -13.64 16.42
CA ILE A 127 -0.39 -14.03 17.78
C ILE A 127 -0.78 -15.48 18.07
N ASP A 128 -1.96 -15.92 17.64
CA ASP A 128 -2.40 -17.31 17.78
C ASP A 128 -1.52 -18.27 16.96
N LEU A 129 -1.14 -17.86 15.75
CA LEU A 129 -0.18 -18.63 14.93
C LEU A 129 1.19 -18.75 15.61
N ILE A 130 1.69 -17.68 16.26
CA ILE A 130 2.95 -17.73 17.02
C ILE A 130 2.82 -18.65 18.23
N SER A 131 1.69 -18.59 18.92
CA SER A 131 1.45 -19.38 20.15
C SER A 131 1.31 -20.87 19.87
N THR A 132 0.95 -21.25 18.64
CA THR A 132 0.80 -22.64 18.18
C THR A 132 1.98 -23.15 17.33
N ASP A 133 2.99 -22.32 17.11
CA ASP A 133 4.15 -22.66 16.29
C ASP A 133 5.14 -23.55 17.07
N LEU A 134 5.23 -24.82 16.69
CA LEU A 134 6.10 -25.82 17.33
C LEU A 134 7.60 -25.50 17.19
N SER A 135 7.99 -24.60 16.27
CA SER A 135 9.37 -24.15 16.11
C SER A 135 9.78 -23.09 17.14
N LEU A 136 8.82 -22.54 17.89
CA LEU A 136 9.04 -21.51 18.89
C LEU A 136 8.86 -22.07 20.31
N ASN A 137 9.70 -21.59 21.22
CA ASN A 137 9.57 -21.78 22.65
C ASN A 137 9.35 -20.43 23.36
N SER A 138 8.96 -20.47 24.64
CA SER A 138 8.67 -19.26 25.43
C SER A 138 9.79 -18.22 25.40
N GLU A 139 11.06 -18.66 25.46
CA GLU A 139 12.21 -17.77 25.43
C GLU A 139 12.39 -17.07 24.08
N SER A 140 12.32 -17.83 22.98
CA SER A 140 12.40 -17.30 21.62
C SER A 140 11.22 -16.37 21.29
N THR A 141 10.01 -16.70 21.75
CA THR A 141 8.81 -15.87 21.60
C THR A 141 8.95 -14.55 22.35
N LYS A 142 9.40 -14.61 23.60
CA LYS A 142 9.68 -13.41 24.42
C LYS A 142 10.77 -12.55 23.77
N ALA A 143 11.83 -13.15 23.23
CA ALA A 143 12.90 -12.45 22.52
C ALA A 143 12.39 -11.76 21.23
N GLY A 144 11.52 -12.43 20.47
CA GLY A 144 10.88 -11.89 19.28
C GLY A 144 10.01 -10.68 19.60
N TYR A 145 9.04 -10.83 20.50
CA TYR A 145 8.16 -9.73 20.94
C TYR A 145 8.94 -8.56 21.53
N THR A 146 9.95 -8.81 22.37
CA THR A 146 10.81 -7.76 22.93
C THR A 146 11.52 -6.98 21.83
N THR A 147 11.99 -7.67 20.79
CA THR A 147 12.67 -7.04 19.66
C THR A 147 11.71 -6.20 18.82
N LEU A 148 10.51 -6.71 18.53
CA LEU A 148 9.46 -5.95 17.82
C LEU A 148 9.07 -4.69 18.59
N VAL A 149 8.82 -4.79 19.90
CA VAL A 149 8.51 -3.63 20.76
C VAL A 149 9.63 -2.59 20.72
N LYS A 150 10.90 -3.01 20.78
CA LYS A 150 12.05 -2.09 20.68
C LYS A 150 12.11 -1.37 19.33
N VAL A 151 11.94 -2.11 18.23
CA VAL A 151 11.93 -1.53 16.87
C VAL A 151 10.81 -0.49 16.77
N ILE A 152 9.59 -0.84 17.18
CA ILE A 152 8.45 0.07 17.09
C ILE A 152 8.62 1.28 18.02
N ASN A 153 9.10 1.08 19.26
CA ASN A 153 9.34 2.19 20.19
C ASN A 153 10.38 3.19 19.65
N ASN A 154 11.44 2.72 18.99
CA ASN A 154 12.44 3.62 18.41
C ASN A 154 11.83 4.53 17.34
N ILE A 155 10.91 3.99 16.52
CA ILE A 155 10.18 4.76 15.50
C ILE A 155 9.19 5.72 16.17
N LEU A 156 8.44 5.28 17.18
CA LEU A 156 7.49 6.14 17.90
C LEU A 156 8.19 7.30 18.63
N GLN A 157 9.42 7.10 19.10
CA GLN A 157 10.23 8.15 19.73
C GLN A 157 10.87 9.11 18.72
N ASN A 158 11.14 8.64 17.51
CA ASN A 158 11.77 9.42 16.44
C ASN A 158 11.01 9.22 15.11
N PRO A 159 9.76 9.70 15.00
CA PRO A 159 8.94 9.45 13.81
C PRO A 159 9.60 10.06 12.56
N GLY A 160 9.72 9.28 11.51
CA GLY A 160 10.29 9.73 10.23
C GLY A 160 11.82 9.75 10.16
N ASP A 161 12.55 9.44 11.24
CA ASP A 161 14.03 9.38 11.19
C ASP A 161 14.48 8.14 10.38
N PRO A 162 15.16 8.33 9.23
CA PRO A 162 15.56 7.25 8.32
C PRO A 162 16.37 6.13 8.98
N LYS A 163 17.07 6.43 10.09
CA LYS A 163 17.84 5.44 10.85
C LYS A 163 16.97 4.33 11.43
N TYR A 164 15.74 4.65 11.84
CA TYR A 164 14.85 3.72 12.53
C TYR A 164 13.80 3.10 11.59
N LEU A 165 13.64 3.63 10.38
CA LEU A 165 12.66 3.15 9.40
C LEU A 165 13.11 1.92 8.61
N SER A 166 14.36 1.45 8.77
CA SER A 166 14.90 0.33 7.99
C SER A 166 15.55 -0.73 8.88
N LEU A 167 15.04 -1.96 8.80
CA LEU A 167 15.57 -3.13 9.48
C LEU A 167 16.26 -4.07 8.49
N ARG A 168 17.60 -4.12 8.51
CA ARG A 168 18.38 -4.95 7.58
C ARG A 168 18.24 -6.44 7.89
N LYS A 169 17.93 -7.27 6.89
CA LYS A 169 17.80 -8.72 7.03
C LYS A 169 19.12 -9.43 7.36
N GLY A 170 20.24 -8.84 6.95
CA GLY A 170 21.58 -9.35 7.29
C GLY A 170 22.04 -9.05 8.72
N ASN A 171 21.25 -8.31 9.52
CA ASN A 171 21.62 -8.03 10.91
C ASN A 171 21.43 -9.28 11.77
N ALA A 172 22.46 -9.65 12.55
CA ALA A 172 22.46 -10.87 13.36
C ALA A 172 21.31 -10.93 14.39
N THR A 173 20.90 -9.79 14.97
CA THR A 173 19.77 -9.73 15.91
C THR A 173 18.44 -9.97 15.19
N VAL A 174 18.30 -9.45 13.97
CA VAL A 174 17.10 -9.65 13.13
C VAL A 174 16.98 -11.12 12.74
N GLN A 175 18.08 -11.74 12.31
CA GLN A 175 18.08 -13.15 11.93
C GLN A 175 17.77 -14.07 13.11
N SER A 176 18.42 -13.85 14.25
CA SER A 176 18.26 -14.71 15.42
C SER A 176 16.91 -14.54 16.14
N LYS A 177 16.34 -13.33 16.18
CA LYS A 177 15.12 -13.05 16.97
C LYS A 177 13.87 -12.86 16.14
N LEU A 178 13.99 -12.49 14.87
CA LEU A 178 12.85 -12.27 13.95
C LEU A 178 12.92 -13.19 12.73
N GLY A 179 13.73 -14.26 12.77
CA GLY A 179 13.86 -15.22 11.68
C GLY A 179 12.58 -16.01 11.39
N ASN A 180 11.69 -16.15 12.37
CA ASN A 180 10.39 -16.79 12.19
C ASN A 180 9.43 -15.87 11.39
N ARG A 181 8.82 -16.42 10.35
CA ARG A 181 7.92 -15.71 9.41
C ARG A 181 6.74 -15.02 10.12
N ASN A 182 6.25 -15.57 11.22
CA ASN A 182 5.12 -15.00 11.95
C ASN A 182 5.47 -13.68 12.66
N PHE A 183 6.72 -13.48 13.12
CA PHE A 183 7.15 -12.16 13.60
C PHE A 183 7.21 -11.13 12.46
N ILE A 184 7.58 -11.57 11.25
CA ILE A 184 7.58 -10.71 10.06
C ILE A 184 6.15 -10.31 9.68
N LYS A 185 5.16 -11.20 9.85
CA LYS A 185 3.75 -10.85 9.66
C LYS A 185 3.31 -9.73 10.62
N ILE A 186 3.78 -9.72 11.87
CA ILE A 186 3.51 -8.60 12.79
C ILE A 186 4.10 -7.28 12.27
N LEU A 187 5.34 -7.29 11.77
CA LEU A 187 5.93 -6.09 11.13
C LEU A 187 5.09 -5.61 9.95
N LYS A 188 4.64 -6.53 9.09
CA LYS A 188 3.79 -6.19 7.94
C LYS A 188 2.44 -5.59 8.36
N ILE A 189 1.80 -6.14 9.39
CA ILE A 189 0.57 -5.58 9.99
C ILE A 189 0.82 -4.19 10.60
N ALA A 190 2.01 -3.96 11.16
CA ALA A 190 2.45 -2.67 11.68
C ALA A 190 2.82 -1.64 10.59
N GLY A 191 2.69 -1.99 9.30
CA GLY A 191 2.94 -1.09 8.18
C GLY A 191 4.33 -1.19 7.55
N PHE A 192 5.12 -2.21 7.89
CA PHE A 192 6.38 -2.47 7.20
C PHE A 192 6.16 -3.17 5.87
N THR A 193 7.05 -2.88 4.92
CA THR A 193 7.15 -3.55 3.63
C THR A 193 8.43 -4.37 3.57
N GLU A 194 8.37 -5.50 2.87
CA GLU A 194 9.51 -6.37 2.67
C GLU A 194 10.21 -6.03 1.34
N THR A 195 11.52 -5.77 1.41
CA THR A 195 12.42 -5.67 0.25
C THR A 195 13.41 -6.84 0.28
N PRO A 196 14.20 -7.08 -0.79
CA PRO A 196 15.19 -8.17 -0.79
C PRO A 196 16.14 -8.12 0.42
N ASP A 197 16.58 -6.93 0.82
CA ASP A 197 17.64 -6.77 1.83
C ASP A 197 17.17 -6.25 3.19
N ALA A 198 15.94 -5.72 3.28
CA ALA A 198 15.44 -5.07 4.49
C ALA A 198 13.92 -5.11 4.63
N TYR A 199 13.44 -4.90 5.86
CA TYR A 199 12.06 -4.50 6.15
C TYR A 199 12.03 -2.98 6.35
N LYS A 200 11.15 -2.28 5.62
CA LYS A 200 11.09 -0.82 5.61
C LYS A 200 9.73 -0.30 6.06
N CYS A 201 9.74 0.65 6.97
CA CYS A 201 8.58 1.46 7.33
C CYS A 201 8.50 2.70 6.41
N SER A 202 7.31 3.28 6.28
CA SER A 202 7.09 4.53 5.53
C SER A 202 7.83 5.71 6.17
N ASP A 203 8.27 6.68 5.36
CA ASP A 203 8.82 7.96 5.83
C ASP A 203 7.80 8.77 6.65
N ASP A 204 6.52 8.51 6.42
CA ASP A 204 5.39 8.97 7.23
C ASP A 204 4.71 7.74 7.86
N PRO A 205 5.21 7.23 9.00
CA PRO A 205 4.69 6.03 9.63
C PRO A 205 3.35 6.28 10.32
N ASP A 206 2.43 5.33 10.23
CA ASP A 206 1.17 5.38 10.98
C ASP A 206 1.44 5.13 12.48
N THR A 207 1.69 6.20 13.21
CA THR A 207 2.04 6.14 14.64
C THR A 207 0.90 5.58 15.49
N ALA A 208 -0.35 5.73 15.08
CA ALA A 208 -1.49 5.17 15.79
C ALA A 208 -1.50 3.64 15.68
N LYS A 209 -1.31 3.11 14.47
CA LYS A 209 -1.19 1.67 14.23
C LYS A 209 0.02 1.06 14.92
N LEU A 210 1.17 1.74 14.85
CA LEU A 210 2.39 1.31 15.55
C LEU A 210 2.19 1.24 17.07
N LYS A 211 1.51 2.25 17.65
CA LYS A 211 1.18 2.29 19.08
C LYS A 211 0.27 1.13 19.48
N GLU A 212 -0.78 0.86 18.72
CA GLU A 212 -1.69 -0.27 18.93
C GLU A 212 -0.93 -1.61 18.99
N VAL A 213 -0.10 -1.88 17.97
CA VAL A 213 0.70 -3.11 17.91
C VAL A 213 1.65 -3.20 19.12
N ARG A 214 2.35 -2.11 19.44
CA ARG A 214 3.31 -2.06 20.55
C ARG A 214 2.65 -2.30 21.90
N ASP A 215 1.46 -1.76 22.12
CA ASP A 215 0.72 -1.90 23.38
C ASP A 215 0.26 -3.36 23.56
N VAL A 216 -0.26 -4.00 22.51
CA VAL A 216 -0.64 -5.44 22.54
C VAL A 216 0.56 -6.33 22.84
N LEU A 217 1.68 -6.14 22.12
CA LEU A 217 2.89 -6.95 22.34
C LEU A 217 3.47 -6.74 23.75
N SER A 218 3.41 -5.50 24.27
CA SER A 218 3.88 -5.20 25.63
C SER A 218 3.01 -5.89 26.68
N SER A 219 1.69 -5.94 26.48
CA SER A 219 0.77 -6.70 27.34
C SER A 219 1.09 -8.19 27.35
N LEU A 220 1.36 -8.78 26.18
CA LEU A 220 1.76 -10.18 26.08
C LEU A 220 3.07 -10.45 26.83
N LEU A 221 4.07 -9.58 26.67
CA LEU A 221 5.34 -9.71 27.38
C LEU A 221 5.18 -9.68 28.91
N LEU A 222 4.24 -8.89 29.43
CA LEU A 222 3.92 -8.86 30.87
C LEU A 222 3.28 -10.18 31.35
N SER A 223 2.45 -10.82 30.52
CA SER A 223 1.88 -12.15 30.84
C SER A 223 2.89 -13.30 30.77
N MET A 224 4.03 -13.09 30.12
CA MET A 224 5.14 -14.06 30.00
C MET A 224 6.27 -13.83 31.01
N ALA A 225 6.05 -12.95 32.00
CA ALA A 225 7.01 -12.64 33.07
C ALA A 225 6.69 -13.51 34.30
#